data_AF-A0A0D0SGP0-F1
#
_entry.id   AF-A0A0D0SGP0-F1
#
_cell.length_a   1.000
_cell.length_b   1.000
_cell.length_c   1.000
_cell.angle_alpha   90.00
_cell.angle_beta   90.00
_cell.angle_gamma   90.00
#
_symmetry.space_group_name_H-M   'P 1'
#
loop_
_entity.id
_entity.type
_entity.pdbx_description
1 polymer ?
#
loop_
_entity_poly.entity_id
_entity_poly.type
_entity_poly.pdbx_seq_one_letter_code
_entity_poly.pdbx_strand_id
1 'polypeptide(L)'
;MNKKKIVALLLSLMVCVSMIASVGIFAAPKKAADGSTIAKYAKTLTGKNYKFGATGPNSFDASGYLVYTYKNAVNVDLKKVLGRTCQQMYDKAVSKKFTIAAKNVKAGDLVFYGTSTKKVNFAGIATSNTKVMAVSSTKGVKELSLKKAAGSKAKVIGYVSADKILKAANVNGSKETTKERKPTNTKETTKVKETTKKKVDTSNIAKEAKAVVGKKYAKGGKGPDKFDASGLVIYSYKKGANLDVTKLLGRSSQVMYNNAVKNKLTISAKSLKAGDVVFYGKSAKKISMAAINLGNGKVVYVSSAGVKSANLNTAGGKSVKAVGYASASKIADKLK
;
A
#
# COMPACT_ATOMS: atom_id res chain seq x y z
N MET A 1 27.02 -67.65 -48.57
CA MET A 1 25.57 -67.42 -48.81
C MET A 1 25.38 -65.98 -49.26
N ASN A 2 24.70 -65.77 -50.39
CA ASN A 2 24.80 -64.61 -51.29
C ASN A 2 24.05 -63.32 -50.86
N LYS A 3 24.62 -62.17 -51.26
CA LYS A 3 24.23 -60.76 -51.02
C LYS A 3 22.86 -60.30 -51.60
N LYS A 4 21.81 -61.12 -51.62
CA LYS A 4 20.51 -60.75 -52.27
C LYS A 4 19.24 -60.92 -51.42
N LYS A 5 19.34 -61.04 -50.08
CA LYS A 5 18.16 -61.05 -49.19
C LYS A 5 18.11 -59.87 -48.19
N ILE A 6 18.78 -58.76 -48.49
CA ILE A 6 18.86 -57.58 -47.61
C ILE A 6 17.95 -56.42 -48.06
N VAL A 7 17.14 -56.57 -49.14
CA VAL A 7 16.45 -55.43 -49.76
C VAL A 7 14.90 -55.50 -49.72
N ALA A 8 14.28 -56.48 -49.07
CA ALA A 8 12.81 -56.59 -49.06
C ALA A 8 12.23 -56.85 -47.67
N LEU A 9 12.31 -55.84 -46.80
CA LEU A 9 11.34 -55.64 -45.72
C LEU A 9 11.26 -54.14 -45.37
N LEU A 10 10.99 -53.34 -46.40
CA LEU A 10 10.70 -51.90 -46.31
C LEU A 10 9.25 -51.70 -46.73
N LEU A 11 8.33 -51.74 -45.77
CA LEU A 11 7.11 -50.92 -45.63
C LEU A 11 6.19 -51.58 -44.59
N SER A 12 5.55 -50.75 -43.75
CA SER A 12 4.57 -51.10 -42.71
C SER A 12 5.15 -51.56 -41.36
N LEU A 13 5.32 -50.63 -40.41
CA LEU A 13 4.36 -50.42 -39.29
C LEU A 13 4.94 -49.45 -38.23
N MET A 14 4.16 -48.41 -37.89
CA MET A 14 4.14 -47.65 -36.61
C MET A 14 5.46 -47.04 -36.11
N VAL A 15 5.68 -45.72 -36.22
CA VAL A 15 5.22 -44.67 -35.27
C VAL A 15 5.48 -45.03 -33.80
N CYS A 16 6.10 -44.09 -33.07
CA CYS A 16 6.65 -44.18 -31.70
C CYS A 16 8.10 -44.68 -31.73
N VAL A 17 9.14 -43.89 -31.52
CA VAL A 17 9.37 -43.02 -30.37
C VAL A 17 10.39 -41.95 -30.79
N SER A 18 9.93 -40.76 -31.17
CA SER A 18 10.76 -39.55 -31.02
C SER A 18 10.65 -39.13 -29.55
N MET A 19 11.57 -39.65 -28.73
CA MET A 19 11.71 -39.19 -27.35
C MET A 19 12.15 -37.73 -27.39
N ILE A 20 11.16 -36.87 -27.19
CA ILE A 20 11.29 -35.45 -26.93
C ILE A 20 12.20 -35.30 -25.71
N ALA A 21 13.44 -34.85 -25.95
CA ALA A 21 14.25 -34.23 -24.92
C ALA A 21 13.57 -32.91 -24.53
N SER A 22 12.54 -32.98 -23.69
CA SER A 22 11.99 -31.82 -23.03
C SER A 22 12.99 -31.39 -21.97
N VAL A 23 13.91 -30.50 -22.35
CA VAL A 23 14.67 -29.70 -21.41
C VAL A 23 13.64 -28.94 -20.58
N GLY A 24 13.33 -29.48 -19.40
CA GLY A 24 12.57 -28.78 -18.39
C GLY A 24 13.34 -27.51 -18.05
N ILE A 25 12.84 -26.37 -18.53
CA ILE A 25 13.23 -25.07 -17.98
C ILE A 25 12.66 -25.07 -16.55
N PHE A 26 13.42 -25.62 -15.61
CA PHE A 26 13.20 -25.37 -14.20
C PHE A 26 13.34 -23.86 -14.02
N ALA A 27 12.20 -23.16 -13.96
CA ALA A 27 12.16 -21.79 -13.55
C ALA A 27 12.88 -21.70 -12.20
N ALA A 28 14.00 -20.98 -12.16
CA ALA A 28 14.76 -20.79 -10.94
C ALA A 28 13.80 -20.38 -9.80
N PRO A 29 13.90 -21.01 -8.61
CA PRO A 29 12.98 -20.74 -7.52
C PRO A 29 12.92 -19.23 -7.28
N LYS A 30 11.69 -18.69 -7.29
CA LYS A 30 11.43 -17.27 -7.05
C LYS A 30 12.11 -16.90 -5.74
N LYS A 31 13.20 -16.13 -5.82
CA LYS A 31 14.05 -15.80 -4.67
C LYS A 31 13.18 -15.35 -3.51
N ALA A 32 13.24 -16.09 -2.41
CA ALA A 32 12.43 -15.82 -1.23
C ALA A 32 12.66 -14.38 -0.76
N ALA A 33 11.59 -13.70 -0.37
CA ALA A 33 11.68 -12.37 0.22
C ALA A 33 12.65 -12.42 1.41
N ASP A 34 13.72 -11.63 1.35
CA ASP A 34 14.80 -11.63 2.34
C ASP A 34 15.09 -10.22 2.87
N GLY A 35 15.89 -10.13 3.95
CA GLY A 35 16.30 -8.85 4.53
C GLY A 35 17.00 -7.90 3.55
N SER A 36 17.76 -8.45 2.59
CA SER A 36 18.44 -7.67 1.55
C SER A 36 17.43 -6.92 0.67
N THR A 37 16.33 -7.57 0.29
CA THR A 37 15.25 -6.97 -0.49
C THR A 37 14.60 -5.80 0.24
N ILE A 38 14.36 -5.95 1.55
CA ILE A 38 13.82 -4.89 2.42
C ILE A 38 14.77 -3.69 2.45
N ALA A 39 16.06 -3.92 2.71
CA ALA A 39 17.07 -2.85 2.79
C ALA A 39 17.28 -2.13 1.45
N LYS A 40 17.27 -2.85 0.33
CA LYS A 40 17.37 -2.25 -1.02
C LYS A 40 16.18 -1.34 -1.29
N TYR A 41 14.96 -1.79 -1.01
CA TYR A 41 13.76 -0.97 -1.17
C TYR A 41 13.79 0.24 -0.21
N ALA A 42 14.25 0.05 1.03
CA ALA A 42 14.41 1.14 2.00
C ALA A 42 15.24 2.30 1.41
N LYS A 43 16.34 1.99 0.71
CA LYS A 43 17.22 2.97 0.07
C LYS A 43 16.57 3.73 -1.08
N THR A 44 15.62 3.14 -1.82
CA THR A 44 14.94 3.85 -2.92
C THR A 44 14.04 5.00 -2.44
N LEU A 45 13.77 5.05 -1.13
CA LEU A 45 12.96 6.08 -0.49
C LEU A 45 13.81 7.25 0.04
N THR A 46 15.12 7.30 -0.26
CA THR A 46 16.02 8.38 0.16
C THR A 46 15.50 9.75 -0.28
N GLY A 47 15.65 10.76 0.58
CA GLY A 47 15.24 12.14 0.34
C GLY A 47 13.75 12.42 0.58
N LYS A 48 12.93 11.41 0.88
CA LYS A 48 11.51 11.64 1.20
C LYS A 48 11.36 12.32 2.56
N ASN A 49 10.56 13.38 2.63
CA ASN A 49 10.52 14.26 3.80
C ASN A 49 10.03 13.57 5.07
N TYR A 50 10.44 14.08 6.23
CA TYR A 50 9.77 13.72 7.47
C TYR A 50 8.42 14.42 7.55
N LYS A 51 7.41 13.68 8.03
CA LYS A 51 6.14 14.26 8.47
C LYS A 51 5.53 13.38 9.55
N PHE A 52 5.23 13.98 10.71
CA PHE A 52 4.61 13.27 11.82
C PHE A 52 3.32 12.55 11.39
N GLY A 53 3.18 11.28 11.75
CA GLY A 53 2.04 10.44 11.40
C GLY A 53 2.05 9.85 9.97
N ALA A 54 3.01 10.24 9.12
CA ALA A 54 3.00 9.85 7.71
C ALA A 54 3.49 8.41 7.49
N THR A 55 2.88 7.72 6.52
CA THR A 55 3.19 6.32 6.17
C THR A 55 3.59 6.17 4.71
N GLY A 56 4.13 7.23 4.09
CA GLY A 56 4.55 7.22 2.71
C GLY A 56 3.52 7.69 1.68
N PRO A 57 3.93 7.79 0.41
CA PRO A 57 5.29 7.53 -0.10
C PRO A 57 6.16 8.79 -0.12
N ASN A 58 5.55 9.97 0.00
CA ASN A 58 6.21 11.26 -0.22
C ASN A 58 6.86 11.79 1.05
N SER A 59 6.31 11.40 2.20
CA SER A 59 6.87 11.68 3.50
C SER A 59 6.55 10.55 4.47
N PHE A 60 7.36 10.44 5.50
CA PHE A 60 7.26 9.37 6.47
C PHE A 60 7.41 9.92 7.89
N ASP A 61 6.76 9.27 8.84
CA ASP A 61 7.28 9.19 10.21
C ASP A 61 8.13 7.92 10.35
N ALA A 62 8.82 7.78 11.48
CA ALA A 62 9.74 6.67 11.69
C ALA A 62 9.09 5.28 11.53
N SER A 63 7.90 5.07 12.10
CA SER A 63 7.22 3.76 12.05
C SER A 63 6.45 3.54 10.74
N GLY A 64 5.96 4.61 10.13
CA GLY A 64 5.32 4.62 8.83
C GLY A 64 6.29 4.30 7.70
N TYR A 65 7.56 4.69 7.83
CA TYR A 65 8.64 4.26 6.96
C TYR A 65 8.88 2.75 7.00
N LEU A 66 8.89 2.16 8.20
CA LEU A 66 9.02 0.70 8.37
C LEU A 66 7.86 -0.05 7.71
N VAL A 67 6.63 0.35 8.04
CA VAL A 67 5.40 -0.27 7.53
C VAL A 67 5.35 -0.18 6.01
N TYR A 68 5.65 0.98 5.45
CA TYR A 68 5.64 1.17 4.00
C TYR A 68 6.71 0.33 3.32
N THR A 69 7.93 0.31 3.85
CA THR A 69 9.04 -0.46 3.27
C THR A 69 8.73 -1.95 3.28
N TYR A 70 8.31 -2.52 4.42
CA TYR A 70 7.97 -3.95 4.49
C TYR A 70 6.79 -4.32 3.59
N LYS A 71 5.76 -3.45 3.50
CA LYS A 71 4.61 -3.72 2.65
C LYS A 71 4.96 -3.75 1.17
N ASN A 72 5.84 -2.86 0.71
CA ASN A 72 6.16 -2.76 -0.71
C ASN A 72 7.34 -3.62 -1.14
N ALA A 73 8.30 -3.89 -0.24
CA ALA A 73 9.46 -4.71 -0.56
C ALA A 73 9.11 -6.21 -0.56
N VAL A 74 8.27 -6.65 0.40
CA VAL A 74 8.08 -8.07 0.70
C VAL A 74 6.62 -8.43 0.99
N ASN A 75 5.67 -7.53 0.68
CA ASN A 75 4.23 -7.72 0.90
C ASN A 75 3.81 -7.96 2.36
N VAL A 76 4.66 -7.64 3.34
CA VAL A 76 4.33 -7.85 4.76
C VAL A 76 3.61 -6.65 5.35
N ASP A 77 2.42 -6.88 5.91
CA ASP A 77 1.71 -5.88 6.71
C ASP A 77 2.31 -5.81 8.12
N LEU A 78 3.42 -5.07 8.23
CA LEU A 78 4.16 -4.91 9.48
C LEU A 78 3.29 -4.36 10.62
N LYS A 79 2.24 -3.58 10.28
CA LYS A 79 1.30 -3.06 11.27
C LYS A 79 0.50 -4.17 11.95
N LYS A 80 0.11 -5.22 11.21
CA LYS A 80 -0.56 -6.38 11.80
C LYS A 80 0.39 -7.22 12.65
N VAL A 81 1.64 -7.36 12.22
CA VAL A 81 2.62 -8.19 12.93
C VAL A 81 3.07 -7.54 14.24
N LEU A 82 3.38 -6.24 14.20
CA LEU A 82 4.06 -5.53 15.29
C LEU A 82 3.31 -4.30 15.83
N GLY A 83 2.36 -3.71 15.09
CA GLY A 83 1.64 -2.49 15.51
C GLY A 83 2.02 -1.25 14.71
N ARG A 84 1.46 -0.07 15.05
CA ARG A 84 1.61 1.15 14.23
C ARG A 84 2.70 2.09 14.75
N THR A 85 2.89 2.22 16.06
CA THR A 85 3.88 3.13 16.65
C THR A 85 5.19 2.42 16.93
N CYS A 86 6.31 3.16 17.05
CA CYS A 86 7.62 2.57 17.38
C CYS A 86 7.57 1.79 18.71
N GLN A 87 6.90 2.34 19.73
CA GLN A 87 6.71 1.67 21.02
C GLN A 87 5.95 0.34 20.87
N GLN A 88 4.77 0.37 20.22
CA GLN A 88 3.99 -0.86 19.99
C GLN A 88 4.79 -1.92 19.25
N MET A 89 5.53 -1.50 18.21
CA MET A 89 6.35 -2.42 17.42
C MET A 89 7.43 -3.09 18.25
N TYR A 90 8.11 -2.33 19.11
CA TYR A 90 9.14 -2.86 19.98
C TYR A 90 8.55 -3.81 21.03
N ASP A 91 7.50 -3.39 21.74
CA ASP A 91 6.87 -4.22 22.79
C ASP A 91 6.34 -5.54 22.23
N LYS A 92 5.70 -5.49 21.05
CA LYS A 92 5.20 -6.69 20.38
C LYS A 92 6.34 -7.58 19.89
N ALA A 93 7.44 -7.00 19.41
CA ALA A 93 8.61 -7.75 18.98
C ALA A 93 9.31 -8.45 20.17
N VAL A 94 9.39 -7.80 21.33
CA VAL A 94 9.89 -8.40 22.58
C VAL A 94 8.99 -9.56 23.00
N SER A 95 7.67 -9.33 23.10
CA SER A 95 6.68 -10.36 23.46
C SER A 95 6.73 -11.58 22.52
N LYS A 96 6.93 -11.36 21.21
CA LYS A 96 7.05 -12.43 20.22
C LYS A 96 8.45 -13.05 20.12
N LYS A 97 9.41 -12.63 20.95
CA LYS A 97 10.83 -13.10 20.92
C LYS A 97 11.50 -12.86 19.56
N PHE A 98 11.15 -11.76 18.88
CA PHE A 98 11.74 -11.38 17.59
C PHE A 98 13.05 -10.61 17.72
N THR A 99 13.43 -10.25 18.92
CA THR A 99 14.67 -9.53 19.20
C THR A 99 15.91 -10.38 18.90
N ILE A 100 17.01 -9.69 18.62
CA ILE A 100 18.34 -10.28 18.33
C ILE A 100 19.45 -9.46 18.97
N ALA A 101 20.62 -10.08 19.16
CA ALA A 101 21.82 -9.40 19.63
C ALA A 101 22.40 -8.46 18.57
N ALA A 102 23.07 -7.39 19.00
CA ALA A 102 23.69 -6.39 18.11
C ALA A 102 24.64 -7.00 17.07
N LYS A 103 25.42 -8.02 17.45
CA LYS A 103 26.34 -8.74 16.55
C LYS A 103 25.66 -9.50 15.41
N ASN A 104 24.36 -9.80 15.56
CA ASN A 104 23.57 -10.57 14.59
C ASN A 104 22.75 -9.66 13.65
N VAL A 105 22.88 -8.34 13.77
CA VAL A 105 22.14 -7.38 12.96
C VAL A 105 22.60 -7.47 11.52
N LYS A 106 21.63 -7.64 10.61
CA LYS A 106 21.84 -7.69 9.18
C LYS A 106 20.91 -6.75 8.43
N ALA A 107 21.21 -6.58 7.14
CA ALA A 107 20.40 -5.77 6.25
C ALA A 107 18.91 -6.23 6.29
N GLY A 108 18.01 -5.27 6.49
CA GLY A 108 16.57 -5.47 6.56
C GLY A 108 16.00 -5.51 7.97
N ASP A 109 16.83 -5.79 8.99
CA ASP A 109 16.40 -5.81 10.39
C ASP A 109 15.93 -4.44 10.87
N LEU A 110 15.00 -4.41 11.83
CA LEU A 110 14.55 -3.16 12.43
C LEU A 110 15.47 -2.77 13.57
N VAL A 111 15.79 -1.48 13.66
CA VAL A 111 16.56 -0.88 14.76
C VAL A 111 15.66 0.11 15.49
N PHE A 112 15.53 -0.04 16.81
CA PHE A 112 14.70 0.80 17.65
C PHE A 112 15.53 1.68 18.58
N TYR A 113 15.05 2.90 18.79
CA TYR A 113 15.72 3.93 19.57
C TYR A 113 14.78 4.59 20.57
N GLY A 114 15.35 5.02 21.69
CA GLY A 114 14.62 5.67 22.77
C GLY A 114 15.53 6.04 23.93
N THR A 115 14.95 6.65 24.97
CA THR A 115 15.63 6.88 26.25
C THR A 115 15.62 5.63 27.13
N SER A 116 14.59 4.79 26.98
CA SER A 116 14.45 3.50 27.63
C SER A 116 13.56 2.56 26.80
N THR A 117 13.45 1.29 27.22
CA THR A 117 12.54 0.30 26.63
C THR A 117 11.06 0.69 26.72
N LYS A 118 10.69 1.52 27.69
CA LYS A 118 9.33 2.06 27.86
C LYS A 118 9.08 3.37 27.08
N LYS A 119 10.12 3.93 26.44
CA LYS A 119 10.10 5.23 25.75
C LYS A 119 10.81 5.15 24.39
N VAL A 120 10.34 4.24 23.54
CA VAL A 120 10.79 4.03 22.17
C VAL A 120 10.01 4.96 21.23
N ASN A 121 10.70 5.95 20.67
CA ASN A 121 10.09 7.00 19.85
C ASN A 121 10.64 7.06 18.42
N PHE A 122 11.70 6.32 18.11
CA PHE A 122 12.34 6.35 16.80
C PHE A 122 12.78 4.96 16.34
N ALA A 123 12.82 4.75 15.03
CA ALA A 123 13.18 3.47 14.45
C ALA A 123 13.66 3.61 13.01
N GLY A 124 14.38 2.59 12.52
CA GLY A 124 14.89 2.52 11.16
C GLY A 124 15.14 1.08 10.69
N ILE A 125 15.60 0.93 9.46
CA ILE A 125 15.91 -0.36 8.82
C ILE A 125 17.42 -0.45 8.66
N ALA A 126 18.05 -1.46 9.26
CA ALA A 126 19.47 -1.70 9.11
C ALA A 126 19.82 -1.95 7.64
N THR A 127 20.87 -1.30 7.14
CA THR A 127 21.46 -1.62 5.83
C THR A 127 22.76 -2.40 5.97
N SER A 128 23.38 -2.33 7.15
CA SER A 128 24.51 -3.15 7.61
C SER A 128 24.51 -3.20 9.13
N ASN A 129 25.51 -3.85 9.73
CA ASN A 129 25.75 -3.83 11.19
C ASN A 129 26.13 -2.43 11.74
N THR A 130 26.48 -1.47 10.87
CA THR A 130 26.92 -0.12 11.26
C THR A 130 26.03 1.00 10.72
N LYS A 131 25.12 0.71 9.79
CA LYS A 131 24.30 1.70 9.10
C LYS A 131 22.80 1.38 9.15
N VAL A 132 21.99 2.44 9.15
CA VAL A 132 20.53 2.37 9.22
C VAL A 132 19.90 3.39 8.28
N MET A 133 18.86 3.01 7.56
CA MET A 133 17.94 3.93 6.91
C MET A 133 16.87 4.37 7.89
N ALA A 134 16.73 5.67 8.11
CA ALA A 134 15.73 6.22 9.03
C ALA A 134 15.24 7.59 8.54
N VAL A 135 14.12 8.05 9.12
CA VAL A 135 13.50 9.32 8.73
C VAL A 135 13.92 10.45 9.66
N SER A 136 14.90 11.24 9.25
CA SER A 136 15.35 12.43 10.00
C SER A 136 14.33 13.56 9.90
N SER A 137 14.01 14.21 11.03
CA SER A 137 13.08 15.35 11.08
C SER A 137 13.48 16.52 10.18
N THR A 138 14.78 16.71 9.95
CA THR A 138 15.32 17.82 9.15
C THR A 138 15.71 17.43 7.73
N LYS A 139 16.17 16.18 7.52
CA LYS A 139 16.71 15.74 6.21
C LYS A 139 15.90 14.61 5.55
N GLY A 140 14.75 14.26 6.11
CA GLY A 140 13.93 13.17 5.59
C GLY A 140 14.60 11.80 5.68
N VAL A 141 14.20 10.87 4.81
CA VAL A 141 14.76 9.52 4.73
C VAL A 141 16.22 9.61 4.28
N LYS A 142 17.13 9.12 5.11
CA LYS A 142 18.55 9.04 4.78
C LYS A 142 19.24 7.87 5.50
N GLU A 143 20.39 7.48 4.95
CA GLU A 143 21.29 6.54 5.63
C GLU A 143 22.06 7.27 6.72
N LEU A 144 22.15 6.65 7.90
CA LEU A 144 22.78 7.19 9.10
C LEU A 144 23.68 6.13 9.75
N SER A 145 24.63 6.59 10.57
CA SER A 145 25.31 5.69 11.51
C SER A 145 24.28 5.11 12.47
N LEU A 146 24.24 3.78 12.56
CA LEU A 146 23.29 3.05 13.38
C LEU A 146 23.34 3.53 14.84
N LYS A 147 24.53 3.80 15.39
CA LYS A 147 24.69 4.23 16.79
C LYS A 147 24.23 5.66 17.07
N LYS A 148 24.22 6.54 16.05
CA LYS A 148 23.98 7.99 16.20
C LYS A 148 22.67 8.48 15.57
N ALA A 149 21.86 7.58 15.00
CA ALA A 149 20.73 7.95 14.16
C ALA A 149 19.61 8.73 14.88
N ALA A 150 19.46 8.56 16.20
CA ALA A 150 18.41 9.19 17.00
C ALA A 150 18.85 10.48 17.73
N GLY A 151 20.04 11.00 17.43
CA GLY A 151 20.61 12.17 18.13
C GLY A 151 21.17 11.82 19.52
N SER A 152 21.61 12.84 20.28
CA SER A 152 22.30 12.66 21.56
C SER A 152 21.41 12.20 22.72
N LYS A 153 20.09 12.43 22.62
CA LYS A 153 19.12 12.14 23.70
C LYS A 153 18.53 10.73 23.66
N ALA A 154 18.87 9.91 22.66
CA ALA A 154 18.33 8.57 22.51
C ALA A 154 19.43 7.59 22.08
N LYS A 155 19.36 6.38 22.62
CA LYS A 155 20.28 5.28 22.29
C LYS A 155 19.55 4.17 21.55
N VAL A 156 20.31 3.24 20.99
CA VAL A 156 19.74 2.00 20.48
C VAL A 156 19.18 1.20 21.66
N ILE A 157 17.91 0.83 21.58
CA ILE A 157 17.18 0.09 22.61
C ILE A 157 17.01 -1.38 22.23
N GLY A 158 17.02 -1.69 20.94
CA GLY A 158 17.08 -3.07 20.48
C GLY A 158 16.96 -3.24 18.99
N TYR A 159 17.10 -4.50 18.58
CA TYR A 159 17.11 -4.94 17.20
C TYR A 159 16.07 -6.04 17.02
N VAL A 160 15.36 -6.03 15.89
CA VAL A 160 14.32 -7.02 15.59
C VAL A 160 14.58 -7.64 14.23
N SER A 161 14.60 -8.97 14.19
CA SER A 161 14.95 -9.73 12.98
C SER A 161 13.87 -9.64 11.90
N ALA A 162 14.28 -9.25 10.69
CA ALA A 162 13.44 -9.29 9.50
C ALA A 162 12.95 -10.71 9.21
N ASP A 163 13.82 -11.72 9.30
CA ASP A 163 13.46 -13.12 9.05
C ASP A 163 12.38 -13.62 10.00
N LYS A 164 12.45 -13.27 11.29
CA LYS A 164 11.43 -13.65 12.26
C LYS A 164 10.09 -12.97 11.94
N ILE A 165 10.11 -11.71 11.49
CA ILE A 165 8.91 -10.99 11.02
C ILE A 165 8.32 -11.67 9.79
N LEU A 166 9.15 -11.99 8.79
CA LEU A 166 8.75 -12.64 7.54
C LEU A 166 8.13 -14.03 7.81
N LYS A 167 8.79 -14.84 8.65
CA LYS A 167 8.26 -16.14 9.09
C LYS A 167 6.90 -15.99 9.76
N ALA A 168 6.77 -15.07 10.71
CA ALA A 168 5.50 -14.85 11.41
C ALA A 168 4.38 -14.30 10.52
N ALA A 169 4.72 -13.53 9.48
CA ALA A 169 3.76 -13.07 8.48
C ALA A 169 3.25 -14.23 7.61
N ASN A 170 4.12 -15.19 7.29
CA ASN A 170 3.76 -16.39 6.50
C ASN A 170 3.02 -17.46 7.32
N VAL A 171 3.30 -17.60 8.63
CA VAL A 171 2.57 -18.53 9.54
C VAL A 171 1.11 -18.09 9.76
N ASN A 172 0.82 -16.79 9.63
CA ASN A 172 -0.56 -16.28 9.65
C ASN A 172 -1.20 -16.21 8.24
N GLY A 173 -0.52 -16.71 7.22
CA GLY A 173 -0.91 -16.61 5.80
C GLY A 173 -1.45 -17.90 5.18
N SER A 174 -1.60 -19.00 5.92
CA SER A 174 -2.10 -20.28 5.39
C SER A 174 -3.64 -20.34 5.25
N LYS A 175 -4.28 -19.26 4.80
CA LYS A 175 -5.64 -19.29 4.20
C LYS A 175 -5.77 -18.16 3.18
N GLU A 176 -4.90 -18.14 2.18
CA GLU A 176 -5.25 -17.55 0.88
C GLU A 176 -4.47 -18.29 -0.20
N THR A 177 -5.17 -19.22 -0.84
CA THR A 177 -4.70 -20.02 -1.98
C THR A 177 -4.22 -19.10 -3.09
N THR A 178 -2.94 -19.28 -3.41
CA THR A 178 -2.24 -18.90 -4.62
C THR A 178 -3.07 -19.19 -5.88
N LYS A 179 -3.38 -18.15 -6.66
CA LYS A 179 -3.38 -18.26 -8.13
C LYS A 179 -2.19 -17.48 -8.65
N GLU A 180 -1.14 -18.23 -8.93
CA GLU A 180 -0.03 -17.82 -9.75
C GLU A 180 -0.51 -17.61 -11.20
N ARG A 181 -0.14 -16.48 -11.79
CA ARG A 181 -0.08 -16.37 -13.26
C ARG A 181 1.24 -15.71 -13.63
N LYS A 182 2.04 -16.45 -14.39
CA LYS A 182 3.23 -16.02 -15.15
C LYS A 182 3.25 -16.85 -16.44
N PRO A 183 4.02 -16.47 -17.45
CA PRO A 183 3.79 -15.39 -18.43
C PRO A 183 3.39 -15.98 -19.80
N THR A 184 2.60 -15.28 -20.61
CA THR A 184 2.45 -15.69 -22.03
C THR A 184 3.33 -14.81 -22.90
N ASN A 185 4.36 -15.44 -23.47
CA ASN A 185 5.15 -14.94 -24.58
C ASN A 185 4.38 -15.26 -25.87
N THR A 186 3.85 -14.24 -26.54
CA THR A 186 3.46 -14.35 -27.96
C THR A 186 4.27 -13.30 -28.71
N LYS A 187 5.19 -13.78 -29.54
CA LYS A 187 5.74 -13.00 -30.66
C LYS A 187 4.57 -12.66 -31.57
N GLU A 188 4.23 -11.38 -31.65
CA GLU A 188 3.47 -10.84 -32.76
C GLU A 188 4.30 -9.70 -33.35
N THR A 189 4.80 -9.94 -34.56
CA THR A 189 5.59 -8.99 -35.31
C THR A 189 4.65 -8.02 -36.02
N THR A 190 5.07 -6.76 -36.04
CA THR A 190 4.81 -5.69 -37.03
C THR A 190 3.80 -4.59 -36.68
N LYS A 191 4.37 -3.37 -36.72
CA LYS A 191 3.82 -2.05 -37.08
C LYS A 191 3.16 -1.18 -36.00
N VAL A 192 3.87 -0.07 -35.77
CA VAL A 192 3.55 1.12 -34.96
C VAL A 192 2.12 1.61 -35.21
N LYS A 193 1.29 1.67 -34.15
CA LYS A 193 0.12 2.56 -34.04
C LYS A 193 -0.22 2.81 -32.57
N GLU A 194 -0.51 4.08 -32.23
CA GLU A 194 -0.74 4.61 -30.87
C GLU A 194 -1.66 3.73 -29.98
N THR A 195 -1.26 3.51 -28.73
CA THR A 195 -2.03 2.71 -27.76
C THR A 195 -2.86 3.58 -26.81
N THR A 196 -4.19 3.49 -26.95
CA THR A 196 -5.18 4.06 -26.02
C THR A 196 -5.13 3.37 -24.64
N LYS A 197 -4.88 4.14 -23.56
CA LYS A 197 -4.90 3.67 -22.15
C LYS A 197 -6.27 3.08 -21.75
N LYS A 198 -6.30 1.85 -21.22
CA LYS A 198 -7.52 1.20 -20.69
C LYS A 198 -8.23 2.02 -19.58
N LYS A 199 -9.55 2.19 -19.74
CA LYS A 199 -10.56 2.71 -18.79
C LYS A 199 -10.41 2.15 -17.35
N VAL A 200 -10.18 2.92 -16.27
CA VAL A 200 -10.37 2.35 -14.89
C VAL A 200 -11.85 2.40 -14.58
N ASP A 201 -12.39 1.30 -14.06
CA ASP A 201 -13.78 1.23 -13.63
C ASP A 201 -13.95 1.85 -12.24
N THR A 202 -14.86 2.82 -12.13
CA THR A 202 -15.17 3.56 -10.91
C THR A 202 -16.59 3.28 -10.40
N SER A 203 -17.33 2.38 -11.05
CA SER A 203 -18.76 2.13 -10.80
C SER A 203 -19.06 1.62 -9.38
N ASN A 204 -18.15 0.86 -8.78
CA ASN A 204 -18.37 0.25 -7.46
C ASN A 204 -18.02 1.16 -6.26
N ILE A 205 -17.46 2.36 -6.48
CA ILE A 205 -17.04 3.26 -5.37
C ILE A 205 -18.24 3.64 -4.49
N ALA A 206 -19.36 4.05 -5.09
CA ALA A 206 -20.57 4.41 -4.36
C ALA A 206 -21.18 3.21 -3.62
N LYS A 207 -21.14 2.02 -4.24
CA LYS A 207 -21.63 0.77 -3.65
C LYS A 207 -20.86 0.44 -2.36
N GLU A 208 -19.53 0.49 -2.43
CA GLU A 208 -18.66 0.24 -1.28
C GLU A 208 -18.83 1.27 -0.15
N ALA A 209 -19.04 2.55 -0.51
CA ALA A 209 -19.36 3.58 0.47
C ALA A 209 -20.70 3.31 1.18
N LYS A 210 -21.72 2.91 0.43
CA LYS A 210 -23.06 2.60 0.97
C LYS A 210 -23.04 1.38 1.90
N ALA A 211 -22.22 0.38 1.60
CA ALA A 211 -22.12 -0.86 2.38
C ALA A 211 -21.61 -0.66 3.81
N VAL A 212 -20.96 0.47 4.10
CA VAL A 212 -20.41 0.79 5.43
C VAL A 212 -21.25 1.81 6.21
N VAL A 213 -22.45 2.16 5.74
CA VAL A 213 -23.43 2.94 6.52
C VAL A 213 -23.76 2.22 7.83
N GLY A 214 -23.83 2.97 8.93
CA GLY A 214 -24.03 2.45 10.29
C GLY A 214 -22.73 2.10 11.03
N LYS A 215 -21.57 2.03 10.35
CA LYS A 215 -20.28 1.82 11.01
C LYS A 215 -19.89 3.02 11.89
N LYS A 216 -19.13 2.79 12.96
CA LYS A 216 -18.87 3.81 13.98
C LYS A 216 -17.89 4.88 13.52
N TYR A 217 -17.98 6.06 14.12
CA TYR A 217 -16.96 7.09 13.95
C TYR A 217 -15.69 6.73 14.72
N ALA A 218 -14.54 7.04 14.14
CA ALA A 218 -13.28 7.15 14.88
C ALA A 218 -12.39 8.20 14.22
N LYS A 219 -11.81 9.10 15.02
CA LYS A 219 -10.79 10.04 14.55
C LYS A 219 -9.61 9.26 13.94
N GLY A 220 -9.29 9.54 12.68
CA GLY A 220 -8.25 8.79 11.96
C GLY A 220 -8.70 7.44 11.39
N GLY A 221 -9.96 7.04 11.57
CA GLY A 221 -10.50 5.75 11.14
C GLY A 221 -10.45 5.57 9.62
N LYS A 222 -10.03 4.39 9.14
CA LYS A 222 -9.84 4.08 7.71
C LYS A 222 -10.65 2.86 7.25
N GLY A 223 -11.63 2.44 8.05
CA GLY A 223 -12.38 1.21 7.85
C GLY A 223 -11.66 -0.07 8.28
N PRO A 224 -12.32 -1.23 8.15
CA PRO A 224 -13.73 -1.37 7.72
C PRO A 224 -14.75 -1.09 8.84
N ASP A 225 -14.33 -1.07 10.11
CA ASP A 225 -15.30 -1.02 11.23
C ASP A 225 -15.56 0.39 11.76
N LYS A 226 -14.58 1.29 11.58
CA LYS A 226 -14.68 2.68 12.02
C LYS A 226 -14.04 3.64 11.01
N PHE A 227 -14.67 4.78 10.81
CA PHE A 227 -14.28 5.75 9.80
C PHE A 227 -14.13 7.16 10.36
N ASP A 228 -13.21 7.92 9.79
CA ASP A 228 -13.35 9.36 9.66
C ASP A 228 -13.76 9.74 8.22
N ALA A 229 -14.09 11.02 7.99
CA ALA A 229 -14.60 11.48 6.71
C ALA A 229 -13.66 11.18 5.53
N SER A 230 -12.36 11.47 5.67
CA SER A 230 -11.38 11.17 4.64
C SER A 230 -11.11 9.66 4.51
N GLY A 231 -11.29 8.89 5.58
CA GLY A 231 -11.08 7.44 5.62
C GLY A 231 -12.17 6.70 4.88
N LEU A 232 -13.42 7.19 4.96
CA LEU A 232 -14.53 6.71 4.13
C LEU A 232 -14.20 6.86 2.64
N VAL A 233 -13.71 8.03 2.21
CA VAL A 233 -13.34 8.27 0.80
C VAL A 233 -12.26 7.30 0.33
N ILE A 234 -11.17 7.18 1.09
CA ILE A 234 -10.06 6.29 0.73
C ILE A 234 -10.50 4.82 0.70
N TYR A 235 -11.27 4.39 1.69
CA TYR A 235 -11.82 3.04 1.73
C TYR A 235 -12.67 2.74 0.49
N SER A 236 -13.57 3.66 0.15
CA SER A 236 -14.51 3.49 -0.97
C SER A 236 -13.80 3.41 -2.31
N TYR A 237 -12.79 4.27 -2.56
CA TYR A 237 -11.99 4.20 -3.79
C TYR A 237 -11.10 2.96 -3.85
N LYS A 238 -10.53 2.56 -2.69
CA LYS A 238 -9.69 1.37 -2.61
C LYS A 238 -10.48 0.09 -2.85
N LYS A 239 -11.69 -0.02 -2.29
CA LYS A 239 -12.54 -1.21 -2.46
C LYS A 239 -13.29 -1.21 -3.79
N GLY A 240 -13.81 -0.06 -4.22
CA GLY A 240 -14.69 0.05 -5.38
C GLY A 240 -13.99 0.29 -6.71
N ALA A 241 -12.71 0.66 -6.71
CA ALA A 241 -11.96 0.89 -7.95
C ALA A 241 -10.51 0.40 -7.88
N ASN A 242 -10.10 -0.25 -6.79
CA ASN A 242 -8.71 -0.61 -6.52
C ASN A 242 -7.74 0.60 -6.60
N LEU A 243 -8.21 1.79 -6.19
CA LEU A 243 -7.43 3.03 -6.25
C LEU A 243 -7.02 3.48 -4.85
N ASP A 244 -5.70 3.59 -4.62
CA ASP A 244 -5.17 4.30 -3.45
C ASP A 244 -5.07 5.80 -3.72
N VAL A 245 -6.17 6.51 -3.43
CA VAL A 245 -6.24 7.97 -3.59
C VAL A 245 -5.51 8.74 -2.50
N THR A 246 -4.90 8.09 -1.50
CA THR A 246 -4.25 8.76 -0.37
C THR A 246 -3.11 9.66 -0.83
N LYS A 247 -2.36 9.23 -1.84
CA LYS A 247 -1.20 9.97 -2.40
C LYS A 247 -1.64 11.21 -3.17
N LEU A 248 -2.75 11.10 -3.90
CA LEU A 248 -3.27 12.13 -4.77
C LEU A 248 -4.10 13.16 -3.99
N LEU A 249 -4.96 12.71 -3.07
CA LEU A 249 -5.91 13.56 -2.36
C LEU A 249 -5.48 13.86 -0.92
N GLY A 250 -4.83 12.95 -0.20
CA GLY A 250 -4.40 13.15 1.19
C GLY A 250 -5.35 12.57 2.24
N ARG A 251 -5.19 12.97 3.52
CA ARG A 251 -5.83 12.34 4.71
C ARG A 251 -6.75 13.22 5.54
N SER A 252 -7.00 14.46 5.15
CA SER A 252 -8.03 15.32 5.75
C SER A 252 -8.91 15.93 4.66
N SER A 253 -10.15 16.26 4.98
CA SER A 253 -11.12 16.80 4.02
C SER A 253 -10.62 18.06 3.30
N GLN A 254 -10.00 19.00 4.04
CA GLN A 254 -9.41 20.21 3.47
C GLN A 254 -8.27 19.90 2.50
N VAL A 255 -7.38 18.95 2.84
CA VAL A 255 -6.26 18.59 1.98
C VAL A 255 -6.75 17.88 0.72
N MET A 256 -7.77 17.01 0.84
CA MET A 256 -8.42 16.36 -0.30
C MET A 256 -9.00 17.38 -1.28
N TYR A 257 -9.70 18.39 -0.78
CA TYR A 257 -10.23 19.46 -1.62
C TYR A 257 -9.11 20.28 -2.30
N ASN A 258 -8.12 20.75 -1.53
CA ASN A 258 -7.02 21.55 -2.08
C ASN A 258 -6.24 20.78 -3.16
N ASN A 259 -6.00 19.49 -2.94
CA ASN A 259 -5.33 18.65 -3.92
C ASN A 259 -6.20 18.33 -5.13
N ALA A 260 -7.52 18.18 -4.96
CA ALA A 260 -8.44 18.02 -6.08
C ALA A 260 -8.41 19.25 -6.98
N VAL A 261 -8.40 20.47 -6.40
CA VAL A 261 -8.25 21.73 -7.15
C VAL A 261 -6.88 21.76 -7.84
N LYS A 262 -5.78 21.56 -7.11
CA LYS A 262 -4.40 21.59 -7.64
C LYS A 262 -4.22 20.64 -8.82
N ASN A 263 -4.80 19.44 -8.75
CA ASN A 263 -4.66 18.41 -9.78
C ASN A 263 -5.75 18.49 -10.87
N LYS A 264 -6.55 19.56 -10.90
CA LYS A 264 -7.62 19.79 -11.90
C LYS A 264 -8.67 18.65 -11.94
N LEU A 265 -8.95 18.06 -10.79
CA LEU A 265 -9.88 16.94 -10.61
C LEU A 265 -11.32 17.41 -10.34
N THR A 266 -11.51 18.70 -10.12
CA THR A 266 -12.80 19.28 -9.79
C THR A 266 -13.77 19.30 -10.97
N ILE A 267 -15.06 19.32 -10.65
CA ILE A 267 -16.19 19.36 -11.58
C ILE A 267 -17.30 20.28 -11.04
N SER A 268 -18.24 20.65 -11.90
CA SER A 268 -19.46 21.36 -11.48
C SER A 268 -20.46 20.40 -10.83
N ALA A 269 -21.38 20.94 -10.02
CA ALA A 269 -22.44 20.14 -9.40
C ALA A 269 -23.32 19.40 -10.42
N LYS A 270 -23.56 20.00 -11.59
CA LYS A 270 -24.35 19.41 -12.68
C LYS A 270 -23.69 18.16 -13.30
N SER A 271 -22.37 18.04 -13.17
CA SER A 271 -21.60 16.92 -13.73
C SER A 271 -21.34 15.81 -12.70
N LEU A 272 -21.92 15.92 -11.50
CA LEU A 272 -21.68 15.01 -10.39
C LEU A 272 -22.27 13.62 -10.68
N LYS A 273 -21.45 12.58 -10.52
CA LYS A 273 -21.82 11.17 -10.74
C LYS A 273 -21.61 10.34 -9.48
N ALA A 274 -22.25 9.18 -9.40
CA ALA A 274 -22.04 8.26 -8.30
C ALA A 274 -20.54 7.88 -8.21
N GLY A 275 -20.01 7.88 -6.99
CA GLY A 275 -18.58 7.62 -6.69
C GLY A 275 -17.72 8.88 -6.61
N ASP A 276 -18.19 10.03 -7.10
CA ASP A 276 -17.49 11.31 -6.95
C ASP A 276 -17.39 11.74 -5.48
N VAL A 277 -16.38 12.55 -5.16
CA VAL A 277 -16.19 13.11 -3.82
C VAL A 277 -16.91 14.45 -3.71
N VAL A 278 -17.71 14.61 -2.66
CA VAL A 278 -18.39 15.87 -2.32
C VAL A 278 -17.72 16.47 -1.09
N PHE A 279 -17.39 17.75 -1.15
CA PHE A 279 -16.73 18.48 -0.05
C PHE A 279 -17.69 19.47 0.60
N TYR A 280 -17.78 19.40 1.92
CA TYR A 280 -18.65 20.23 2.75
C TYR A 280 -17.82 21.14 3.66
N GLY A 281 -18.30 22.36 3.84
CA GLY A 281 -17.67 23.34 4.71
C GLY A 281 -18.45 24.66 4.74
N LYS A 282 -17.91 25.64 5.48
CA LYS A 282 -18.40 27.03 5.43
C LYS A 282 -18.01 27.69 4.11
N SER A 283 -16.85 27.32 3.57
CA SER A 283 -16.32 27.79 2.28
C SER A 283 -15.26 26.82 1.75
N ALA A 284 -14.80 27.03 0.52
CA ALA A 284 -13.67 26.32 -0.09
C ALA A 284 -12.37 26.37 0.75
N LYS A 285 -12.18 27.44 1.53
CA LYS A 285 -11.02 27.62 2.44
C LYS A 285 -11.21 26.94 3.81
N LYS A 286 -12.44 26.52 4.13
CA LYS A 286 -12.83 25.94 5.43
C LYS A 286 -13.72 24.70 5.24
N ILE A 287 -13.15 23.68 4.62
CA ILE A 287 -13.71 22.34 4.44
C ILE A 287 -13.63 21.57 5.75
N SER A 288 -14.76 21.09 6.23
CA SER A 288 -14.87 20.26 7.43
C SER A 288 -15.02 18.78 7.10
N MET A 289 -15.60 18.43 5.96
CA MET A 289 -16.01 17.06 5.67
C MET A 289 -15.92 16.71 4.19
N ALA A 290 -15.48 15.49 3.89
CA ALA A 290 -15.57 14.88 2.58
C ALA A 290 -16.57 13.70 2.65
N ALA A 291 -17.31 13.50 1.57
CA ALA A 291 -18.36 12.50 1.44
C ALA A 291 -18.26 11.83 0.06
N ILE A 292 -18.91 10.67 -0.09
CA ILE A 292 -19.04 9.99 -1.38
C ILE A 292 -20.45 10.22 -1.93
N ASN A 293 -20.54 10.71 -3.17
CA ASN A 293 -21.81 10.82 -3.87
C ASN A 293 -22.36 9.43 -4.22
N LEU A 294 -23.62 9.18 -3.88
CA LEU A 294 -24.33 7.94 -4.27
C LEU A 294 -25.09 8.08 -5.58
N GLY A 295 -25.19 9.29 -6.14
CA GLY A 295 -26.17 9.62 -7.17
C GLY A 295 -27.54 9.95 -6.57
N ASN A 296 -28.49 10.35 -7.42
CA ASN A 296 -29.87 10.66 -7.04
C ASN A 296 -29.97 11.64 -5.86
N GLY A 297 -29.09 12.64 -5.83
CA GLY A 297 -29.06 13.67 -4.77
C GLY A 297 -28.72 13.15 -3.37
N LYS A 298 -28.08 11.97 -3.23
CA LYS A 298 -27.71 11.38 -1.93
C LYS A 298 -26.20 11.23 -1.78
N VAL A 299 -25.72 11.30 -0.54
CA VAL A 299 -24.32 11.11 -0.18
C VAL A 299 -24.16 10.17 1.01
N VAL A 300 -22.99 9.54 1.13
CA VAL A 300 -22.52 8.90 2.37
C VAL A 300 -21.42 9.74 2.98
N TYR A 301 -21.54 10.01 4.28
CA TYR A 301 -20.59 10.82 5.04
C TYR A 301 -20.40 10.24 6.44
N VAL A 302 -19.48 10.82 7.22
CA VAL A 302 -19.23 10.40 8.61
C VAL A 302 -19.56 11.55 9.56
N SER A 303 -20.49 11.32 10.49
CA SER A 303 -20.78 12.21 11.61
C SER A 303 -20.18 11.67 12.91
N SER A 304 -20.31 12.40 14.03
CA SER A 304 -19.91 11.92 15.36
C SER A 304 -20.62 10.61 15.76
N ALA A 305 -21.83 10.37 15.26
CA ALA A 305 -22.59 9.14 15.48
C ALA A 305 -22.21 7.99 14.52
N GLY A 306 -21.28 8.21 13.59
CA GLY A 306 -20.83 7.20 12.63
C GLY A 306 -21.15 7.53 11.17
N VAL A 307 -21.03 6.52 10.32
CA VAL A 307 -21.27 6.62 8.88
C VAL A 307 -22.77 6.71 8.62
N LYS A 308 -23.21 7.75 7.91
CA LYS A 308 -24.61 8.03 7.59
C LYS A 308 -24.80 8.29 6.11
N SER A 309 -26.02 8.08 5.63
CA SER A 309 -26.48 8.56 4.32
C SER A 309 -27.50 9.68 4.49
N ALA A 310 -27.44 10.71 3.66
CA ALA A 310 -28.40 11.82 3.68
C ALA A 310 -28.56 12.44 2.29
N ASN A 311 -29.50 13.38 2.17
CA ASN A 311 -29.60 14.24 0.99
C ASN A 311 -28.31 15.09 0.86
N LEU A 312 -27.82 15.26 -0.36
CA LEU A 312 -26.61 15.99 -0.69
C LEU A 312 -26.64 17.43 -0.15
N ASN A 313 -27.79 18.10 -0.19
CA ASN A 313 -27.90 19.51 0.21
C ASN A 313 -27.97 19.70 1.74
N THR A 314 -28.31 18.65 2.50
CA THR A 314 -28.51 18.73 3.95
C THR A 314 -27.49 17.95 4.78
N ALA A 315 -26.63 17.16 4.13
CA ALA A 315 -25.58 16.40 4.78
C ALA A 315 -24.60 17.33 5.54
N GLY A 316 -24.33 17.01 6.81
CA GLY A 316 -23.48 17.81 7.69
C GLY A 316 -24.23 18.86 8.54
N GLY A 317 -25.55 19.03 8.34
CA GLY A 317 -26.40 19.93 9.12
C GLY A 317 -26.41 21.37 8.58
N LYS A 318 -27.21 22.25 9.23
CA LYS A 318 -27.51 23.61 8.75
C LYS A 318 -26.28 24.53 8.63
N SER A 319 -25.18 24.23 9.34
CA SER A 319 -24.01 25.10 9.45
C SER A 319 -22.93 24.88 8.39
N VAL A 320 -23.12 23.92 7.48
CA VAL A 320 -22.19 23.62 6.37
C VAL A 320 -22.97 23.29 5.11
N LYS A 321 -22.38 23.57 3.95
CA LYS A 321 -22.96 23.26 2.64
C LYS A 321 -21.96 22.57 1.75
N ALA A 322 -22.43 21.92 0.69
CA ALA A 322 -21.55 21.44 -0.38
C ALA A 322 -20.89 22.64 -1.05
N VAL A 323 -19.56 22.66 -1.08
CA VAL A 323 -18.76 23.78 -1.61
C VAL A 323 -17.78 23.34 -2.69
N GLY A 324 -17.72 22.03 -3.00
CA GLY A 324 -16.84 21.51 -4.03
C GLY A 324 -17.08 20.03 -4.35
N TYR A 325 -16.65 19.63 -5.54
CA TYR A 325 -16.86 18.29 -6.09
C TYR A 325 -15.61 17.82 -6.84
N ALA A 326 -15.21 16.56 -6.69
CA ALA A 326 -14.10 15.96 -7.44
C ALA A 326 -14.52 14.66 -8.11
N SER A 327 -14.12 14.52 -9.38
CA SER A 327 -14.53 13.42 -10.25
C SER A 327 -13.72 12.14 -9.98
N ALA A 328 -14.42 11.03 -9.76
CA ALA A 328 -13.85 9.71 -9.61
C ALA A 328 -13.07 9.27 -10.85
N SER A 329 -13.59 9.55 -12.04
CA SER A 329 -12.90 9.21 -13.29
C SER A 329 -11.63 10.03 -13.49
N LYS A 330 -11.66 11.35 -13.22
CA LYS A 330 -10.44 12.17 -13.29
C LYS A 330 -9.40 11.72 -12.26
N ILE A 331 -9.84 11.37 -11.04
CA ILE A 331 -8.98 10.79 -10.01
C ILE A 331 -8.35 9.48 -10.51
N ALA A 332 -9.14 8.61 -11.11
CA ALA A 332 -8.67 7.34 -11.65
C ALA A 332 -7.66 7.55 -12.79
N ASP A 333 -7.95 8.44 -13.74
CA ASP A 333 -7.07 8.73 -14.87
C ASP A 333 -5.74 9.33 -14.43
N LYS A 334 -5.73 10.14 -13.35
CA LYS A 334 -4.51 10.70 -12.76
C LYS A 334 -3.64 9.65 -12.05
N LEU A 335 -4.21 8.49 -11.72
CA LEU A 335 -3.53 7.39 -11.01
C LEU A 335 -3.10 6.24 -11.95
N LYS A 336 -3.38 6.34 -13.26
CA LYS A 336 -2.93 5.40 -14.30
C LYS A 336 -1.58 5.80 -14.91
#